data_AF-A0A2H0G225-F1
#
_entry.id   AF-A0A2H0G225-F1
#
_cell.length_a   1.000
_cell.length_b   1.000
_cell.length_c   1.000
_cell.angle_alpha   90.00
_cell.angle_beta   90.00
_cell.angle_gamma   90.00
#
_symmetry.space_group_name_H-M   'P 1'
#
loop_
_entity.id
_entity.type
_entity.pdbx_description
1 polymer ?
#
loop_
_entity_poly.entity_id
_entity_poly.type
_entity_poly.pdbx_seq_one_letter_code
_entity_poly.pdbx_strand_id
1 'polypeptide(L)'
;MSGHPGFCPACFAPLAQEADTCPACGARMTELSSRDYREKLVHALLHPLADVRMRAIIALGLRGEAEMAEALVECAMRHPTDVVQGLEIKLPPAKPEVYCLSASKARVTQEPP
;
A
#
# COMPACT_ATOMS: atom_id res chain seq x y z
N MET A 1 18.25 16.01 1.14
CA MET A 1 17.45 16.43 2.31
C MET A 1 16.92 15.16 2.95
N SER A 2 17.58 14.69 4.01
CA SER A 2 17.35 13.36 4.59
C SER A 2 16.55 13.49 5.88
N GLY A 3 15.35 14.08 5.80
CA GLY A 3 14.46 14.20 6.95
C GLY A 3 13.59 12.95 7.09
N HIS A 4 13.44 12.45 8.31
CA HIS A 4 12.50 11.38 8.64
C HIS A 4 11.05 11.93 8.63
N PRO A 5 10.03 11.08 8.42
CA PRO A 5 8.66 11.52 8.16
C PRO A 5 7.91 12.18 9.35
N GLY A 6 8.58 12.69 10.40
CA GLY A 6 7.94 13.33 11.55
C GLY A 6 7.16 12.37 12.47
N PHE A 7 7.11 11.08 12.11
CA PHE A 7 6.49 10.01 12.88
C PHE A 7 7.30 8.71 12.72
N CYS A 8 7.13 7.78 13.65
CA CYS A 8 7.75 6.46 13.58
C CYS A 8 6.89 5.50 12.73
N PRO A 9 7.42 4.91 11.64
CA PRO A 9 6.68 3.95 10.83
C PRO A 9 6.30 2.66 11.58
N ALA A 10 6.95 2.34 12.71
CA ALA A 10 6.68 1.15 13.48
C ALA A 10 5.52 1.32 14.48
N CYS A 11 5.49 2.41 15.25
CA CYS A 11 4.49 2.62 16.31
C CYS A 11 3.59 3.85 16.09
N PHE A 12 3.81 4.61 15.02
CA PHE A 12 3.05 5.81 14.65
C PHE A 12 3.15 6.99 15.63
N ALA A 13 4.01 6.90 16.65
CA ALA A 13 4.29 8.02 17.54
C ALA A 13 5.01 9.16 16.79
N PRO A 14 4.80 10.43 17.18
CA PRO A 14 5.58 11.55 16.69
C PRO A 14 7.09 11.30 16.87
N LEU A 15 7.88 11.70 15.87
CA LEU A 15 9.32 11.48 15.84
C LEU A 15 10.03 12.72 15.30
N ALA A 16 11.14 13.12 15.92
CA ALA A 16 11.96 14.20 15.39
C ALA A 16 12.52 13.82 14.01
N GLN A 17 12.71 14.81 13.13
CA GLN A 17 13.12 14.57 11.74
C GLN A 17 14.52 13.96 11.62
N GLU A 18 15.34 14.08 12.67
CA GLU A 18 16.73 13.64 12.72
C GLU A 18 16.91 12.39 13.60
N ALA A 19 15.85 11.83 14.16
CA ALA A 19 15.94 10.73 15.13
C ALA A 19 16.12 9.36 14.45
N ASP A 20 17.34 8.82 14.48
CA ASP A 20 17.66 7.49 13.93
C ASP A 20 16.97 6.33 14.65
N THR A 21 16.54 6.52 15.91
CA THR A 21 15.86 5.50 16.72
C THR A 21 14.64 6.11 17.40
N CYS A 22 13.51 5.39 17.36
CA CYS A 22 12.28 5.84 17.99
C CYS A 22 12.37 5.71 19.52
N PRO A 23 12.16 6.79 20.29
CA PRO A 23 12.19 6.71 21.76
C PRO A 23 10.98 5.97 22.35
N ALA A 24 9.87 5.86 21.59
CA ALA A 24 8.65 5.23 22.08
C ALA A 24 8.65 3.69 21.93
N CYS A 25 9.26 3.16 20.86
CA CYS A 25 9.26 1.71 20.58
C CYS A 25 10.65 1.10 20.35
N GLY A 26 11.72 1.90 20.32
CA GLY A 26 13.08 1.44 20.10
C GLY A 26 13.43 1.08 18.65
N ALA A 27 12.49 1.19 17.70
CA ALA A 27 12.74 0.84 16.31
C ALA A 27 13.76 1.78 15.64
N ARG A 28 14.68 1.22 14.85
CA ARG A 28 15.70 1.98 14.11
C ARG A 28 15.21 2.37 12.72
N MET A 29 15.36 3.63 12.34
CA MET A 29 14.84 4.14 11.06
C MET A 29 15.50 3.46 9.85
N THR A 30 16.78 3.11 9.96
CA THR A 30 17.51 2.37 8.91
C THR A 30 16.86 1.03 8.60
N GLU A 31 16.43 0.29 9.63
CA GLU A 31 15.78 -1.02 9.49
C GLU A 31 14.36 -0.88 8.94
N LEU A 32 13.61 0.12 9.40
CA LEU A 32 12.27 0.40 8.90
C LEU A 32 12.30 0.83 7.42
N SER A 33 13.33 1.59 7.04
CA SER A 33 13.51 2.06 5.67
C SER A 33 13.92 0.94 4.72
N SER A 34 14.64 -0.08 5.19
CA SER A 34 15.07 -1.21 4.36
C SER A 34 14.01 -2.27 4.14
N ARG A 35 12.88 -2.24 4.89
CA ARG A 35 11.76 -3.18 4.68
C ARG A 35 11.21 -3.11 3.27
N ASP A 36 10.71 -4.25 2.80
CA ASP A 36 10.03 -4.30 1.51
C ASP A 36 8.80 -3.39 1.52
N TYR A 37 8.46 -2.83 0.35
CA TYR A 37 7.31 -1.95 0.24
C TYR A 37 6.00 -2.64 0.65
N ARG A 38 5.85 -3.93 0.34
CA ARG A 38 4.70 -4.74 0.78
C ARG A 38 4.62 -4.82 2.30
N GLU A 39 5.72 -5.11 2.97
CA GLU A 39 5.78 -5.18 4.43
C GLU A 39 5.39 -3.84 5.07
N LYS A 40 5.84 -2.73 4.47
CA LYS A 40 5.45 -1.38 4.91
C LYS A 40 3.94 -1.14 4.76
N LEU A 41 3.34 -1.58 3.66
CA LEU A 41 1.89 -1.45 3.44
C LEU A 41 1.08 -2.31 4.40
N VAL A 42 1.48 -3.57 4.61
CA VAL A 42 0.83 -4.46 5.59
C VAL A 42 0.90 -3.84 6.99
N HIS A 43 2.07 -3.31 7.37
CA HIS A 43 2.23 -2.63 8.65
C HIS A 43 1.34 -1.38 8.78
N ALA A 44 1.14 -0.63 7.69
CA ALA A 44 0.26 0.54 7.67
C ALA A 44 -1.22 0.20 7.93
N LEU A 45 -1.65 -1.06 7.80
CA LEU A 45 -2.99 -1.52 8.20
C LEU A 45 -3.23 -1.47 9.72
N LEU A 46 -2.18 -1.26 10.51
CA LEU A 46 -2.25 -1.07 11.96
C LEU A 46 -2.37 0.41 12.37
N HIS A 47 -2.38 1.32 11.41
CA HIS A 47 -2.38 2.75 11.70
C HIS A 47 -3.69 3.20 12.38
N PRO A 48 -3.65 4.05 13.43
CA PRO A 48 -4.85 4.50 14.14
C PRO A 48 -5.79 5.32 13.25
N LEU A 49 -5.25 6.14 12.35
CA LEU A 49 -6.03 6.94 11.40
C LEU A 49 -6.57 6.09 10.24
N ALA A 50 -7.88 6.16 10.02
CA ALA A 50 -8.58 5.45 8.96
C ALA A 50 -8.04 5.78 7.56
N ASP A 51 -7.79 7.05 7.27
CA ASP A 51 -7.26 7.49 5.96
C ASP A 51 -5.93 6.82 5.58
N VAL A 52 -5.08 6.53 6.57
CA VAL A 52 -3.80 5.84 6.33
C VAL A 52 -4.07 4.37 6.02
N ARG A 53 -4.97 3.71 6.76
CA ARG A 53 -5.38 2.34 6.48
C ARG A 53 -6.02 2.21 5.10
N MET A 54 -6.89 3.16 4.73
CA MET A 54 -7.53 3.20 3.42
C MET A 54 -6.50 3.26 2.28
N ARG A 55 -5.50 4.13 2.39
CA ARG A 55 -4.41 4.20 1.40
C ARG A 55 -3.65 2.89 1.30
N ALA A 56 -3.40 2.21 2.43
CA ALA A 56 -2.74 0.91 2.45
C ALA A 56 -3.60 -0.19 1.81
N ILE A 57 -4.91 -0.23 2.10
CA ILE A 57 -5.87 -1.17 1.52
C ILE A 57 -5.92 -1.02 0.00
N ILE A 58 -6.08 0.20 -0.50
CA ILE A 58 -6.09 0.50 -1.93
C ILE A 58 -4.79 0.03 -2.59
N ALA A 59 -3.64 0.39 -1.99
CA ALA A 59 -2.33 0.03 -2.53
C ALA A 59 -2.12 -1.50 -2.57
N LEU A 60 -2.53 -2.22 -1.52
CA LEU A 60 -2.46 -3.68 -1.47
C LEU A 60 -3.44 -4.33 -2.48
N GLY A 61 -4.65 -3.80 -2.60
CA GLY A 61 -5.64 -4.25 -3.58
C GLY A 61 -5.15 -4.12 -5.03
N LEU A 62 -4.53 -2.99 -5.37
CA LEU A 62 -3.94 -2.76 -6.71
C LEU A 62 -2.80 -3.73 -7.03
N ARG A 63 -2.03 -4.17 -6.03
CA ARG A 63 -0.99 -5.20 -6.23
C ARG A 63 -1.60 -6.56 -6.52
N GLY A 64 -2.75 -6.86 -5.91
CA GLY A 64 -3.53 -8.08 -6.14
C GLY A 64 -2.72 -9.35 -5.90
N GLU A 65 -1.98 -9.38 -4.78
CA GLU A 65 -1.26 -10.54 -4.27
C GLU A 65 -2.19 -11.31 -3.31
N ALA A 66 -2.45 -12.59 -3.61
CA ALA A 66 -3.38 -13.41 -2.81
C ALA A 66 -2.95 -13.55 -1.34
N GLU A 67 -1.65 -13.54 -1.09
CA GLU A 67 -1.05 -13.61 0.25
C GLU A 67 -1.50 -12.47 1.18
N MET A 68 -2.00 -11.35 0.64
CA MET A 68 -2.41 -10.18 1.44
C MET A 68 -3.87 -10.26 1.93
N ALA A 69 -4.64 -11.24 1.47
CA ALA A 69 -6.06 -11.36 1.79
C ALA A 69 -6.30 -11.48 3.31
N GLU A 70 -5.46 -12.26 4.01
CA GLU A 70 -5.57 -12.43 5.45
C GLU A 70 -5.35 -11.12 6.21
N ALA A 71 -4.32 -10.34 5.83
CA ALA A 71 -4.03 -9.05 6.44
C ALA A 71 -5.18 -8.04 6.25
N LEU A 72 -5.83 -8.05 5.08
CA LEU A 72 -6.99 -7.21 4.81
C LEU A 72 -8.21 -7.63 5.66
N VAL A 73 -8.48 -8.93 5.74
CA VAL A 73 -9.57 -9.47 6.57
C VAL A 73 -9.35 -9.12 8.04
N GLU A 74 -8.13 -9.31 8.55
CA GLU A 74 -7.80 -8.96 9.94
C GLU A 74 -7.99 -7.45 10.19
N CYS A 75 -7.61 -6.61 9.23
CA CYS A 75 -7.83 -5.17 9.31
C CYS A 75 -9.33 -4.83 9.37
N ALA A 76 -10.18 -5.48 8.57
CA ALA A 76 -11.63 -5.30 8.64
C ALA A 76 -12.19 -5.75 10.00
N MET A 77 -11.72 -6.88 10.53
CA MET A 77 -12.17 -7.42 11.82
C MET A 77 -11.75 -6.55 13.01
N ARG A 78 -10.60 -5.85 12.92
CA ARG A 78 -10.19 -4.84 13.90
C ARG A 78 -11.04 -3.56 13.86
N HIS A 79 -11.69 -3.29 12.74
CA HIS A 79 -12.47 -2.07 12.50
C HIS A 79 -13.86 -2.39 11.92
N PRO A 80 -14.70 -3.19 12.62
CA PRO A 80 -15.91 -3.76 12.03
C PRO A 80 -17.01 -2.74 11.75
N THR A 81 -16.95 -1.56 12.37
CA THR A 81 -17.90 -0.45 12.16
C THR A 81 -17.46 0.52 11.06
N ASP A 82 -16.25 0.37 10.53
CA ASP A 82 -15.74 1.19 9.42
C ASP A 82 -16.22 0.61 8.09
N VAL A 83 -17.48 0.94 7.74
CA VAL A 83 -18.14 0.42 6.54
C VAL A 83 -17.43 0.84 5.24
N VAL A 84 -16.79 2.00 5.22
CA VAL A 84 -16.04 2.49 4.05
C VAL A 84 -14.81 1.61 3.82
N GLN A 85 -14.07 1.34 4.90
CA GLN A 85 -12.93 0.43 4.86
C GLN A 85 -13.33 -0.99 4.46
N GLY A 86 -14.44 -1.50 5.01
CA GLY A 86 -14.95 -2.82 4.66
C GLY A 86 -15.38 -2.95 3.20
N LEU A 87 -15.98 -1.91 2.62
CA LEU A 87 -16.38 -1.90 1.20
C LEU A 87 -15.17 -1.93 0.26
N GLU A 88 -14.13 -1.16 0.56
CA GLU A 88 -12.91 -1.13 -0.25
C GLU A 88 -12.19 -2.47 -0.27
N ILE A 89 -12.12 -3.15 0.89
CA ILE A 89 -11.52 -4.49 0.98
C ILE A 89 -12.30 -5.51 0.14
N LYS A 90 -13.63 -5.39 0.07
CA LYS A 90 -14.49 -6.28 -0.72
C LYS A 90 -14.38 -6.03 -2.22
N LEU A 91 -14.04 -4.80 -2.61
CA LEU A 91 -13.94 -4.36 -3.99
C LEU A 91 -12.51 -3.93 -4.32
N PRO A 92 -11.49 -4.83 -4.17
CA PRO A 92 -10.14 -4.44 -4.53
C PRO A 92 -10.19 -3.98 -6.00
N PRO A 93 -9.61 -2.81 -6.32
CA PRO A 93 -9.66 -2.28 -7.67
C PRO A 93 -9.16 -3.36 -8.62
N ALA A 94 -9.99 -3.70 -9.61
CA ALA A 94 -9.59 -4.59 -10.67
C ALA A 94 -8.25 -4.07 -11.21
N LYS A 95 -7.24 -4.95 -11.29
CA LYS A 95 -5.96 -4.58 -11.92
C LYS A 95 -6.32 -3.92 -13.24
N PRO A 96 -5.86 -2.69 -13.55
CA PRO A 96 -6.03 -2.18 -14.89
C PRO A 96 -5.39 -3.21 -15.79
N GLU A 97 -6.20 -3.89 -16.62
CA GLU A 97 -5.69 -4.71 -17.70
C GLU A 97 -4.72 -3.81 -18.45
N VAL A 98 -3.43 -4.16 -18.39
CA VAL A 98 -2.40 -3.50 -19.15
C VAL A 98 -2.75 -3.75 -20.61
N TYR A 99 -3.51 -2.83 -21.20
CA TYR A 99 -4.04 -2.92 -22.55
C TYR A 99 -2.86 -2.80 -23.53
N CYS A 100 -2.31 -3.95 -23.88
CA CYS A 100 -1.79 -4.32 -25.20
C CYS A 100 -1.16 -3.17 -26.04
N LEU A 101 0.07 -2.75 -25.69
CA LEU A 101 0.93 -2.03 -26.63
C LEU A 101 1.51 -2.93 -27.75
N SER A 102 1.12 -4.21 -27.82
CA SER A 102 1.46 -5.10 -28.94
C SER A 102 0.40 -5.15 -30.05
N ALA A 103 -0.75 -4.46 -29.91
CA ALA A 103 -1.83 -4.48 -30.91
C ALA A 103 -1.83 -3.27 -31.87
N SER A 104 -0.65 -2.78 -32.29
CA SER A 104 -0.58 -1.72 -33.31
C SER A 104 0.60 -1.90 -34.25
N LYS A 105 0.51 -2.91 -35.13
CA LYS A 105 0.99 -2.86 -36.52
C LYS A 105 0.53 -4.11 -37.28
N ALA A 106 -0.78 -4.19 -37.53
CA ALA A 106 -1.29 -5.00 -38.61
C ALA A 106 -2.40 -4.24 -39.34
N ARG A 107 -2.12 -3.91 -40.60
CA ARG A 107 -3.00 -3.52 -41.73
C ARG A 107 -2.88 -2.08 -42.22
N VAL A 108 -3.07 -1.98 -43.54
CA VAL A 108 -2.95 -0.87 -44.51
C VAL A 108 -1.58 -0.98 -45.23
N THR A 109 -1.47 -1.60 -46.41
CA THR A 109 -2.33 -1.56 -47.61
C THR A 109 -2.28 -2.86 -48.45
N GLN A 110 -3.42 -3.29 -49.00
CA GLN A 110 -3.50 -4.15 -50.19
C GLN A 110 -3.42 -3.28 -51.46
N GLU A 111 -2.53 -3.66 -52.40
CA GLU A 111 -2.60 -3.82 -53.89
C GLU A 111 -3.64 -3.04 -54.77
N PRO A 112 -3.54 -2.96 -56.13
CA PRO A 112 -2.47 -2.85 -57.16
C PRO A 112 -2.73 -1.62 -58.10
N PRO A 113 -2.36 -1.48 -59.42
CA PRO A 113 -2.27 -2.45 -60.55
C PRO A 113 -0.86 -3.00 -60.87
#